data_AF-A0AAW2LN37-F1
#
_entry.id   AF-A0AAW2LN37-F1
#
_cell.length_a   1.000
_cell.length_b   1.000
_cell.length_c   1.000
_cell.angle_alpha   90.00
_cell.angle_beta   90.00
_cell.angle_gamma   90.00
#
_symmetry.space_group_name_H-M   'P 1'
#
loop_
_entity.id
_entity.type
_entity.pdbx_description
1 polymer ?
#
loop_
_entity_poly.entity_id
_entity_poly.type
_entity_poly.pdbx_seq_one_letter_code
_entity_poly.pdbx_strand_id
1 'polypeptide(L)' 'MYKKYIDPDFKWANFTLEEQAKVIVAPRSNNEMDASKLKKEFPELLSIKESLIKYVFEPNRKTPAK' A
#
# COMPACT_ATOMS: atom_id res chain seq x y z
N MET A 1 -4.02 5.15 -4.78
CA MET A 1 -5.10 4.14 -4.79
C MET A 1 -6.30 4.62 -3.98
N TYR A 2 -6.16 4.91 -2.68
CA TYR A 2 -7.29 5.33 -1.82
C TYR A 2 -8.16 6.46 -2.42
N LYS A 3 -7.55 7.59 -2.82
CA LYS A 3 -8.28 8.68 -3.49
C LYS A 3 -9.07 8.27 -4.72
N LYS A 4 -8.48 7.40 -5.55
CA LYS A 4 -9.07 6.99 -6.82
C LYS A 4 -10.26 6.05 -6.63
N TYR A 5 -10.17 5.13 -5.66
CA TYR A 5 -11.14 4.04 -5.51
C TYR A 5 -12.11 4.24 -4.35
N ILE A 6 -11.75 4.98 -3.30
CA ILE A 6 -12.51 5.07 -2.05
C ILE A 6 -13.05 6.49 -1.82
N ASP A 7 -12.18 7.51 -1.75
CA ASP A 7 -12.57 8.87 -1.37
C ASP A 7 -11.68 9.92 -2.08
N PRO A 8 -12.17 10.57 -3.15
CA PRO A 8 -11.41 11.54 -3.93
C PRO A 8 -10.90 12.74 -3.11
N ASP A 9 -11.63 13.10 -2.06
CA ASP A 9 -11.37 14.30 -1.25
C ASP A 9 -10.48 14.03 -0.03
N PHE A 10 -10.14 12.77 0.23
CA PHE A 10 -9.26 12.37 1.32
C PHE A 10 -7.94 13.15 1.33
N LYS A 11 -7.51 13.69 2.47
CA LYS A 11 -6.23 14.39 2.61
C LYS A 11 -5.36 13.67 3.64
N TRP A 12 -4.06 13.63 3.39
CA TRP A 12 -3.07 13.17 4.36
C TRP A 12 -1.92 14.17 4.41
N ALA A 13 -1.23 14.21 5.54
CA ALA A 13 0.03 14.92 5.72
C ALA A 13 1.12 13.88 6.01
N ASN A 14 2.32 14.09 5.48
CA ASN A 14 3.47 13.25 5.79
C ASN A 14 4.27 13.90 6.91
N PHE A 15 4.86 13.07 7.75
CA PHE A 15 5.89 13.50 8.68
C PHE A 15 7.25 13.58 7.98
N THR A 16 8.12 14.46 8.45
CA THR A 16 9.57 14.28 8.26
C THR A 16 10.08 13.15 9.18
N LEU A 17 11.29 12.66 8.93
CA LEU A 17 11.88 11.62 9.79
C LEU A 17 12.08 12.12 11.23
N GLU A 18 12.45 13.39 11.39
CA GLU A 18 12.64 14.04 12.69
C GLU A 18 11.32 14.18 13.45
N GLU A 19 10.24 14.50 12.74
CA GLU A 19 8.90 14.56 13.34
C GLU A 19 8.42 13.16 13.73
N GLN A 20 8.61 12.17 12.86
CA GLN A 20 8.25 10.78 13.13
C GLN A 20 8.98 10.24 14.36
N ALA A 21 10.29 10.53 14.49
CA ALA A 21 11.13 10.07 15.60
C ALA A 21 10.64 10.57 16.97
N LYS A 22 9.98 11.72 17.04
CA LYS A 22 9.41 12.27 18.29
C LYS A 22 8.14 11.57 18.74
N VAL A 23 7.43 10.89 17.83
CA VAL A 23 6.11 10.29 18.09
C VAL A 23 6.19 8.78 18.27
N ILE A 24 7.16 8.11 17.64
CA ILE A 24 7.32 6.66 17.75
C ILE A 24 8.07 6.28 19.03
N VAL A 25 7.52 5.30 19.78
CA VAL A 25 8.16 4.76 21.00
C VAL A 25 9.46 3.99 20.68
N ALA A 26 9.54 3.42 19.47
CA ALA A 26 10.72 2.74 18.96
C ALA A 26 10.79 2.84 17.42
N PRO A 27 12.00 2.83 16.81
CA PRO A 27 12.17 2.76 15.36
C PRO A 27 11.47 1.57 14.72
N ARG A 28 11.11 1.70 13.43
CA ARG A 28 10.47 0.63 12.64
C ARG A 28 11.40 0.17 11.53
N SER A 29 11.36 -1.13 11.23
CA SER A 29 12.11 -1.69 10.10
C SER A 29 11.46 -1.25 8.79
N ASN A 30 12.25 -0.68 7.90
CA ASN A 30 11.88 -0.40 6.51
C ASN A 30 12.81 -1.23 5.63
N ASN A 31 12.28 -2.24 4.97
CA ASN A 31 13.05 -3.16 4.13
C ASN A 31 12.22 -3.57 2.90
N GLU A 32 12.92 -4.06 1.89
CA GLU A 32 12.33 -4.76 0.75
C GLU A 32 12.79 -6.22 0.83
N MET A 33 11.85 -7.16 0.69
CA MET A 33 12.13 -8.58 0.73
C MET A 33 12.16 -9.15 -0.69
N ASP A 34 13.19 -9.95 -1.00
CA ASP A 34 13.23 -10.70 -2.25
C ASP A 34 12.16 -11.81 -2.25
N ALA A 35 11.24 -11.72 -3.21
CA ALA A 35 10.17 -12.70 -3.40
C ALA A 35 10.52 -13.77 -4.44
N SER A 36 11.74 -13.82 -4.98
CA SER A 36 12.17 -14.70 -6.08
C SER A 36 11.82 -16.17 -5.83
N LYS A 37 12.13 -16.70 -4.65
CA LYS A 37 11.81 -18.07 -4.25
C LYS A 37 10.30 -18.33 -4.27
N LEU A 38 9.50 -17.42 -3.71
CA LEU A 38 8.05 -17.57 -3.65
C LEU A 38 7.41 -17.46 -5.04
N LYS A 39 7.87 -16.48 -5.84
CA LYS A 39 7.39 -16.24 -7.21
C LYS A 39 7.73 -17.39 -8.16
N LYS A 40 8.82 -18.13 -7.90
CA LYS A 40 9.17 -19.34 -8.64
C LYS A 40 8.15 -20.46 -8.42
N GLU A 41 7.73 -20.66 -7.16
CA GLU A 41 6.74 -21.69 -6.81
C GLU A 41 5.30 -21.26 -7.17
N PHE A 42 5.02 -19.95 -7.17
CA PHE A 42 3.71 -19.37 -7.49
C PHE A 42 3.85 -18.28 -8.58
N PRO A 43 4.01 -18.64 -9.86
CA PRO A 43 4.23 -17.69 -10.95
C PRO A 43 3.10 -16.65 -11.12
N GLU A 44 1.89 -16.98 -10.69
CA GLU A 44 0.70 -16.12 -10.71
C GLU A 44 0.68 -15.05 -9.60
N LEU A 45 1.60 -15.12 -8.63
CA LEU A 45 1.68 -14.18 -7.50
C LEU A 45 1.79 -12.74 -8.00
N LEU A 46 0.78 -11.91 -7.76
CA LEU A 46 0.77 -10.53 -8.23
C LEU A 46 1.76 -9.64 -7.46
N SER A 47 2.25 -8.60 -8.12
CA SER A 47 2.98 -7.55 -7.40
C SER A 47 2.04 -6.84 -6.41
N ILE A 48 2.61 -6.20 -5.38
CA ILE A 48 1.80 -5.58 -4.33
C ILE A 48 0.79 -4.55 -4.88
N LYS A 49 1.16 -3.77 -5.90
CA LYS A 49 0.28 -2.75 -6.47
C LYS A 49 -0.92 -3.38 -7.19
N GLU A 50 -0.69 -4.43 -7.97
CA GLU A 50 -1.72 -5.14 -8.72
C GLU A 50 -2.64 -5.93 -7.79
N SER A 51 -2.06 -6.63 -6.81
CA SER A 51 -2.80 -7.36 -5.77
C SER A 51 -3.72 -6.44 -4.99
N LEU A 52 -3.23 -5.29 -4.52
CA LEU A 52 -4.03 -4.29 -3.82
C LEU A 52 -5.16 -3.74 -4.69
N ILE A 53 -4.91 -3.48 -5.97
CA ILE A 53 -5.98 -3.01 -6.87
C ILE A 53 -7.06 -4.09 -7.02
N LYS A 54 -6.68 -5.30 -7.42
CA LYS A 54 -7.61 -6.40 -7.74
C LYS A 54 -8.40 -6.89 -6.55
N TYR A 55 -7.75 -7.09 -5.40
CA TYR A 55 -8.37 -7.76 -4.26
C TYR A 55 -8.84 -6.81 -3.16
N VAL A 56 -8.37 -5.56 -3.13
CA VAL A 56 -8.75 -4.58 -2.09
C VAL A 56 -9.51 -3.41 -2.68
N PHE A 57 -8.93 -2.66 -3.60
CA PHE A 57 -9.50 -1.38 -4.03
C PHE A 57 -10.65 -1.51 -5.03
N GLU A 58 -10.62 -2.49 -5.93
CA GLU A 58 -11.72 -2.74 -6.88
C GLU A 58 -12.98 -3.26 -6.17
N PRO A 59 -12.91 -4.30 -5.30
CA PRO A 59 -14.10 -4.80 -4.62
C PRO A 59 -14.71 -3.79 -3.63
N ASN A 60 -13.89 -2.89 -3.07
CA ASN A 60 -14.33 -1.86 -2.13
C ASN A 60 -14.56 -0.50 -2.77
N ARG A 61 -14.65 -0.42 -4.11
CA ARG A 61 -14.77 0.87 -4.80
C ARG A 61 -16.04 1.62 -4.36
N LYS A 62 -15.86 2.87 -3.94
CA LYS A 62 -16.94 3.81 -3.57
C LYS A 62 -17.05 5.01 -4.52
N THR A 63 -16.11 5.14 -5.46
CA THR A 63 -16.12 6.17 -6.50
C THR A 63 -16.78 5.67 -7.78
N PRO A 64 -17.37 6.55 -8.62
CA PRO A 64 -17.87 6.14 -9.94
C PRO A 64 -16.76 5.49 -10.77
N ALA A 65 -17.08 4.37 -11.42
CA ALA A 65 -16.19 3.78 -12.41
C ALA A 65 -16.00 4.79 -13.55
N LYS A 66 -14.74 5.16 -13.83
CA LYS A 66 -14.38 5.89 -15.04
C LYS A 66 -14.27 4.93 -16.20
#